data_AF-A0A1Q7JH72-F1
#
_entry.id   AF-A0A1Q7JH72-F1
#
_cell.length_a   1.000
_cell.length_b   1.000
_cell.length_c   1.000
_cell.angle_alpha   90.00
_cell.angle_beta   90.00
_cell.angle_gamma   90.00
#
_symmetry.space_group_name_H-M   'P 1'
#
loop_
_entity.id
_entity.type
_entity.pdbx_description
1 polymer ?
#
loop_
_entity_poly.entity_id
_entity_poly.type
_entity_poly.pdbx_seq_one_letter_code
_entity_poly.pdbx_strand_id
1 'polypeptide(L)'
;MDTERIDFISCYCDRWCERCAYTLRCSLYACEIATAMCGDFAEGLELAVGRPHPVDPVDPVDSDAQEADLSPFAGAFDNVEMSPQERAEFDRDEGARDARIEALPASTMSHAYAMVSHRWLQERDEGLRARADPVLAEAFDVVTHDSALVTVKVHRALDGRDRYQHDRDGEDDPVQNDWNGSAKVALISLQRSEVAWRVIAQATSDERALALADGARDLGRVVQNEFPRAMSFIRPGFDEPWR
;
A
#
# COMPACT_ATOMS: atom_id res chain seq x y z
N MET A 1 -6.36 -25.17 5.09
CA MET A 1 -6.10 -23.72 5.08
C MET A 1 -6.74 -23.13 6.32
N ASP A 2 -5.97 -22.40 7.12
CA ASP A 2 -6.47 -21.74 8.32
C ASP A 2 -7.51 -20.69 7.93
N THR A 3 -8.79 -21.03 8.10
CA THR A 3 -9.95 -20.29 7.59
C THR A 3 -10.17 -18.94 8.28
N GLU A 4 -9.30 -18.54 9.20
CA GLU A 4 -9.41 -17.27 9.93
C GLU A 4 -8.71 -16.08 9.26
N ARG A 5 -7.79 -16.31 8.32
CA ARG A 5 -7.08 -15.22 7.62
C ARG A 5 -8.01 -14.47 6.65
N ILE A 6 -7.81 -13.16 6.53
CA ILE A 6 -8.53 -12.31 5.56
C ILE A 6 -7.66 -12.14 4.33
N ASP A 7 -8.09 -12.71 3.22
CA ASP A 7 -7.38 -12.64 1.95
C ASP A 7 -7.22 -11.18 1.49
N PHE A 8 -6.03 -10.85 0.97
CA PHE A 8 -5.68 -9.53 0.42
C PHE A 8 -5.88 -8.33 1.37
N ILE A 9 -6.07 -8.54 2.67
CA ILE A 9 -6.23 -7.44 3.66
C ILE A 9 -5.06 -6.45 3.62
N SER A 10 -3.85 -6.96 3.39
CA SER A 10 -2.63 -6.16 3.35
C SER A 10 -2.51 -5.28 2.10
N CYS A 11 -3.15 -5.65 0.98
CA CYS A 11 -3.08 -4.90 -0.27
C CYS A 11 -3.66 -3.49 -0.12
N TYR A 12 -4.74 -3.37 0.65
CA TYR A 12 -5.53 -2.14 0.81
C TYR A 12 -5.60 -1.66 2.26
N CYS A 13 -4.55 -1.94 3.04
CA CYS A 13 -4.36 -1.38 4.38
C CYS A 13 -3.47 -0.11 4.35
N ASP A 14 -3.43 0.59 5.48
CA ASP A 14 -2.56 1.73 5.72
C ASP A 14 -1.20 1.35 6.35
N ARG A 15 -0.92 0.05 6.54
CA ARG A 15 0.30 -0.49 7.16
C ARG A 15 0.55 0.02 8.59
N TRP A 16 -0.48 0.44 9.31
CA TRP A 16 -0.36 0.82 10.73
C TRP A 16 -0.59 -0.38 11.66
N CYS A 17 0.32 -1.35 11.61
CA CYS A 17 0.14 -2.66 12.27
C CYS A 17 -0.04 -2.56 13.79
N GLU A 18 0.63 -1.62 14.46
CA GLU A 18 0.57 -1.38 15.90
C GLU A 18 -0.83 -0.97 16.38
N ARG A 19 -1.66 -0.47 15.46
CA ARG A 19 -3.02 0.01 15.73
C ARG A 19 -4.08 -0.79 14.97
N CYS A 20 -3.68 -1.84 14.26
CA CYS A 20 -4.57 -2.62 13.41
C CYS A 20 -5.34 -3.67 14.22
N ALA A 21 -6.67 -3.63 14.16
CA ALA A 21 -7.54 -4.59 14.84
C ALA A 21 -7.52 -6.00 14.23
N TYR A 22 -6.88 -6.18 13.06
CA TYR A 22 -6.90 -7.42 12.28
C TYR A 22 -5.53 -8.11 12.20
N THR A 23 -4.56 -7.74 13.04
CA THR A 23 -3.23 -8.36 13.07
C THR A 23 -3.27 -9.89 13.18
N LEU A 24 -4.16 -10.42 14.02
CA LEU A 24 -4.36 -11.87 14.17
C LEU A 24 -4.91 -12.55 12.91
N ARG A 25 -5.60 -11.81 12.04
CA ARG A 25 -6.20 -12.32 10.80
C ARG A 25 -5.43 -11.90 9.54
N CYS A 26 -4.28 -11.24 9.69
CA CYS A 26 -3.46 -10.74 8.60
C CYS A 26 -2.26 -11.66 8.36
N SER A 27 -2.20 -12.27 7.17
CA SER A 27 -1.07 -13.14 6.77
C SER A 27 0.24 -12.35 6.69
N LEU A 28 0.22 -11.12 6.15
CA LEU A 28 1.42 -10.28 6.07
C LEU A 28 2.00 -9.99 7.46
N TYR A 29 1.15 -9.64 8.43
CA TYR A 29 1.61 -9.38 9.80
C TYR A 29 2.19 -10.65 10.44
N ALA A 30 1.55 -11.80 10.22
CA ALA A 30 2.07 -13.08 10.70
C ALA A 30 3.46 -13.39 10.12
N CYS A 31 3.64 -13.20 8.81
CA CYS A 31 4.94 -13.39 8.15
C CYS A 31 6.00 -12.42 8.67
N GLU A 32 5.67 -11.14 8.87
CA GLU A 32 6.60 -10.13 9.39
C GLU A 32 7.09 -10.48 10.80
N ILE A 33 6.18 -10.85 11.70
CA ILE A 33 6.51 -11.25 13.07
C ILE A 33 7.31 -12.55 13.09
N ALA A 34 6.88 -13.56 12.34
CA ALA A 34 7.59 -14.84 12.29
C ALA A 34 9.00 -14.70 11.71
N THR A 35 9.16 -13.91 10.64
CA THR A 35 10.49 -13.62 10.07
C THR A 35 11.39 -12.92 11.10
N ALA A 36 10.87 -11.94 11.83
CA ALA A 36 11.62 -11.26 12.88
C ALA A 36 12.00 -12.20 14.04
N MET A 37 11.12 -13.15 14.39
CA MET A 37 11.37 -14.15 15.44
C MET A 37 12.41 -15.19 15.05
N CYS A 38 12.37 -15.67 13.81
CA CYS A 38 13.30 -16.69 13.30
C CYS A 38 14.66 -16.09 12.93
N GLY A 39 14.70 -14.82 12.50
CA GLY A 39 15.91 -14.21 11.93
C GLY A 39 16.24 -14.72 10.53
N ASP A 40 15.37 -15.57 9.96
CA ASP A 40 15.44 -16.13 8.62
C ASP A 40 14.05 -16.05 7.96
N PHE A 41 14.03 -15.67 6.68
CA PHE A 41 12.78 -15.45 5.94
C PHE A 41 12.06 -16.76 5.61
N ALA A 42 12.80 -17.82 5.25
CA ALA A 42 12.19 -19.10 4.89
C ALA A 42 11.58 -19.78 6.12
N GLU A 43 12.31 -19.81 7.23
CA GLU A 43 11.81 -20.32 8.51
C GLU A 43 10.61 -19.49 9.01
N GLY A 44 10.68 -18.17 8.88
CA GLY A 44 9.58 -17.27 9.24
C GLY A 44 8.32 -17.51 8.41
N LEU A 45 8.47 -17.72 7.10
CA LEU A 45 7.35 -18.04 6.22
C LEU A 45 6.73 -19.40 6.59
N GLU A 46 7.55 -20.43 6.79
CA GLU A 46 7.10 -21.75 7.25
C GLU A 46 6.32 -21.65 8.57
N LEU A 47 6.79 -20.84 9.51
CA LEU A 47 6.12 -20.63 10.79
C LEU A 47 4.79 -19.87 10.64
N ALA A 48 4.72 -18.87 9.77
CA ALA A 48 3.57 -17.97 9.65
C ALA A 48 2.39 -18.56 8.87
N VAL A 49 2.68 -19.23 7.75
CA VAL A 49 1.66 -19.74 6.81
C VAL A 49 1.72 -21.27 6.65
N GLY A 50 2.59 -21.93 7.43
CA GLY A 50 2.85 -23.36 7.32
C GLY A 50 3.95 -23.65 6.31
N ARG A 51 4.44 -24.90 6.31
CA ARG A 51 5.29 -25.39 5.23
C ARG A 51 4.58 -25.14 3.91
N PRO A 52 5.22 -24.50 2.91
CA PRO A 52 4.77 -24.63 1.54
C PRO A 52 4.50 -26.11 1.30
N HIS A 53 3.32 -26.45 0.77
CA HIS A 53 2.96 -27.84 0.57
C HIS A 53 4.14 -28.50 -0.16
N PRO A 54 4.80 -29.51 0.43
CA PRO A 54 5.90 -30.14 -0.25
C PRO A 54 5.34 -30.65 -1.58
N VAL A 55 6.00 -30.27 -2.67
CA VAL A 55 5.84 -30.90 -3.98
C VAL A 55 6.51 -32.28 -3.90
N ASP A 56 6.10 -33.08 -2.93
CA ASP A 56 6.41 -34.49 -2.87
C ASP A 56 5.41 -35.22 -3.76
N PRO A 57 5.84 -36.27 -4.49
CA PRO A 57 5.02 -36.87 -5.53
C PRO A 57 3.81 -37.56 -4.90
N VAL A 58 2.66 -36.89 -5.02
CA VAL A 58 1.30 -37.43 -4.91
C VAL A 58 1.03 -38.28 -3.66
N ASP A 59 0.43 -37.68 -2.63
CA ASP A 59 -0.46 -38.42 -1.72
C ASP A 59 -1.92 -38.08 -2.11
N PRO A 60 -2.81 -39.07 -2.28
CA PRO A 60 -4.04 -38.93 -3.05
C PRO A 60 -5.12 -38.26 -2.20
N VAL A 61 -5.22 -36.93 -2.28
CA VAL A 61 -6.40 -36.22 -1.79
C VAL A 61 -6.95 -35.38 -2.94
N ASP A 62 -8.18 -35.72 -3.33
CA ASP A 62 -8.99 -35.20 -4.45
C ASP A 62 -8.56 -35.59 -5.86
N SER A 63 -9.08 -36.74 -6.29
CA SER A 63 -8.91 -37.40 -7.60
C SER A 63 -9.34 -36.62 -8.85
N ASP A 64 -9.74 -35.35 -8.70
CA ASP A 64 -10.25 -34.53 -9.81
C ASP A 64 -9.40 -33.29 -10.11
N ALA A 65 -8.40 -32.96 -9.28
CA ALA A 65 -7.41 -31.94 -9.60
C ALA A 65 -6.25 -32.60 -10.34
N GLN A 66 -6.29 -32.63 -11.68
CA GLN A 66 -5.12 -33.00 -12.48
C GLN A 66 -4.00 -32.01 -12.15
N GLU A 67 -2.99 -32.47 -11.40
CA GLU A 67 -1.69 -31.81 -11.34
C GLU A 67 -1.19 -31.67 -12.79
N ALA A 68 -1.20 -30.45 -13.31
CA ALA A 68 -0.59 -30.18 -14.59
C ALA A 68 0.90 -30.51 -14.46
N ASP A 69 1.41 -31.40 -15.30
CA ASP A 69 2.85 -31.62 -15.41
C ASP A 69 3.51 -30.31 -15.86
N LEU A 70 4.07 -29.58 -14.91
CA LEU A 70 4.80 -28.32 -15.14
C LEU A 70 6.28 -28.56 -15.45
N SER A 71 6.76 -29.80 -15.44
CA SER A 71 8.13 -30.17 -15.83
C SER A 71 8.54 -29.63 -17.21
N PRO A 72 7.65 -29.61 -18.23
CA PRO A 72 7.95 -29.00 -19.53
C PRO A 72 8.19 -27.49 -19.46
N PHE A 73 7.66 -26.82 -18.44
CA PHE A 73 7.83 -25.38 -18.20
C PHE A 73 8.96 -25.07 -17.21
N ALA A 74 9.40 -26.04 -16.40
CA ALA A 74 10.46 -25.84 -15.41
C ALA A 74 11.77 -25.34 -16.07
N GLY A 75 12.16 -25.93 -17.21
CA GLY A 75 13.29 -25.45 -18.01
C GLY A 75 13.04 -24.12 -18.74
N ALA A 76 11.77 -23.71 -18.88
CA ALA A 76 11.39 -22.43 -19.48
C ALA A 76 11.46 -21.27 -18.48
N PHE A 77 11.63 -21.53 -17.18
CA PHE A 77 11.82 -20.51 -16.14
C PHE A 77 13.25 -20.53 -15.56
N ASP A 78 14.09 -21.47 -15.97
CA ASP A 78 15.47 -21.61 -15.52
C ASP A 78 16.36 -20.61 -16.28
N ASN A 79 16.83 -19.57 -15.57
CA ASN A 79 17.71 -18.52 -16.12
C ASN A 79 17.17 -17.81 -17.37
N VAL A 80 15.87 -17.47 -17.40
CA VAL A 80 15.33 -16.55 -18.40
C VAL A 80 15.91 -15.16 -18.16
N GLU A 81 17.06 -14.90 -18.77
CA GLU A 81 17.61 -13.56 -18.85
C GLU A 81 16.98 -12.85 -20.05
N MET A 82 16.29 -11.73 -19.79
CA MET A 82 15.89 -10.82 -20.86
C MET A 82 17.12 -10.47 -21.70
N SER A 83 16.99 -10.61 -23.02
CA SER A 83 18.04 -10.13 -23.92
C SER A 83 18.30 -8.64 -23.67
N PRO A 84 19.51 -8.12 -24.00
CA PRO A 84 19.78 -6.70 -23.87
C PRO A 84 18.78 -5.81 -24.63
N GLN A 85 18.21 -6.32 -25.72
CA GLN A 85 17.18 -5.61 -26.49
C GLN A 85 15.85 -5.57 -25.74
N GLU A 86 15.37 -6.70 -25.24
CA GLU A 86 14.12 -6.79 -24.46
C GLU A 86 14.22 -5.93 -23.18
N ARG A 87 15.38 -5.97 -22.50
CA ARG A 87 15.62 -5.11 -21.32
C ARG A 87 15.57 -3.64 -21.69
N ALA A 88 16.23 -3.24 -22.78
CA ALA A 88 16.20 -1.84 -23.21
C ALA A 88 14.82 -1.38 -23.69
N GLU A 89 13.99 -2.28 -24.21
CA GLU A 89 12.59 -2.00 -24.55
C GLU A 89 11.73 -1.83 -23.30
N PHE A 90 11.83 -2.76 -22.36
CA PHE A 90 11.18 -2.66 -21.06
C PHE A 90 11.56 -1.35 -20.33
N ASP A 91 12.85 -1.03 -20.22
CA ASP A 91 13.31 0.19 -19.56
C ASP A 91 12.77 1.47 -20.23
N ARG A 92 12.61 1.45 -21.57
CA ARG A 92 11.99 2.57 -22.30
C ARG A 92 10.50 2.70 -21.99
N ASP A 93 9.79 1.59 -21.94
CA ASP A 93 8.34 1.59 -21.69
C ASP A 93 8.04 1.99 -20.24
N GLU A 94 8.80 1.45 -19.28
CA GLU A 94 8.75 1.85 -17.87
C GLU A 94 9.08 3.34 -17.72
N GLY A 95 10.16 3.82 -18.33
CA GLY A 95 10.53 5.25 -18.27
C GLY A 95 9.49 6.17 -18.92
N ALA A 96 8.85 5.73 -20.00
CA ALA A 96 7.76 6.47 -20.63
C ALA A 96 6.51 6.51 -19.73
N ARG A 97 6.23 5.44 -18.98
CA ARG A 97 5.16 5.41 -17.99
C ARG A 97 5.45 6.32 -16.81
N ASP A 98 6.64 6.23 -16.24
CA ASP A 98 7.06 7.08 -15.12
C ASP A 98 6.93 8.56 -15.50
N ALA A 99 7.38 8.95 -16.71
CA ALA A 99 7.22 10.31 -17.21
C ALA A 99 5.75 10.77 -17.33
N ARG A 100 4.83 9.87 -17.72
CA ARG A 100 3.38 10.18 -17.75
C ARG A 100 2.84 10.38 -16.34
N ILE A 101 3.20 9.51 -15.40
CA ILE A 101 2.75 9.55 -14.01
C ILE A 101 3.27 10.82 -13.31
N GLU A 102 4.56 11.13 -13.46
CA GLU A 102 5.20 12.31 -12.87
C GLU A 102 4.59 13.62 -13.38
N ALA A 103 4.12 13.65 -14.63
CA ALA A 103 3.45 14.81 -15.21
C ALA A 103 2.07 15.09 -14.60
N LEU A 104 1.47 14.15 -13.86
CA LEU A 104 0.14 14.32 -13.28
C LEU A 104 0.19 15.20 -12.01
N PRO A 105 -0.79 16.12 -11.83
CA PRO A 105 -0.87 16.95 -10.63
C PRO A 105 -0.89 16.13 -9.33
N ALA A 106 -1.60 15.00 -9.32
CA ALA A 106 -1.67 14.11 -8.16
C ALA A 106 -0.29 13.63 -7.70
N SER A 107 0.58 13.24 -8.65
CA SER A 107 1.94 12.76 -8.35
C SER A 107 2.83 13.86 -7.79
N THR A 108 2.85 15.02 -8.48
CA THR A 108 3.64 16.17 -8.03
C THR A 108 3.18 16.67 -6.66
N MET A 109 1.87 16.80 -6.45
CA MET A 109 1.30 17.26 -5.18
C MET A 109 1.53 16.26 -4.05
N SER A 110 1.40 14.95 -4.28
CA SER A 110 1.66 13.94 -3.24
C SER A 110 3.11 13.91 -2.83
N HIS A 111 4.04 14.02 -3.78
CA HIS A 111 5.47 14.06 -3.48
C HIS A 111 5.83 15.34 -2.70
N ALA A 112 5.33 16.51 -3.14
CA ALA A 112 5.54 17.77 -2.42
C ALA A 112 4.95 17.72 -1.00
N TYR A 113 3.73 17.21 -0.84
CA TYR A 113 3.09 17.03 0.46
C TYR A 113 3.94 16.16 1.39
N ALA A 114 4.40 15.00 0.92
CA ALA A 114 5.25 14.09 1.69
C ALA A 114 6.57 14.76 2.13
N MET A 115 7.26 15.44 1.21
CA MET A 115 8.53 16.10 1.52
C MET A 115 8.38 17.26 2.51
N VAL A 116 7.38 18.11 2.33
CA VAL A 116 7.16 19.28 3.22
C VAL A 116 6.71 18.80 4.60
N SER A 117 5.82 17.81 4.66
CA SER A 117 5.37 17.20 5.92
C SER A 117 6.55 16.58 6.68
N HIS A 118 7.35 15.75 6.01
CA HIS A 118 8.51 15.11 6.61
C HIS A 118 9.51 16.12 7.16
N ARG A 119 9.83 17.18 6.40
CA ARG A 119 10.72 18.25 6.87
C ARG A 119 10.15 18.96 8.10
N TRP A 120 8.86 19.30 8.09
CA TRP A 120 8.23 19.96 9.23
C TRP A 120 8.31 19.10 10.50
N LEU A 121 8.09 17.79 10.36
CA LEU A 121 8.15 16.81 11.45
C LEU A 121 9.57 16.68 12.02
N GLN A 122 10.58 16.54 11.16
CA GLN A 122 11.99 16.46 11.59
C GLN A 122 12.43 17.69 12.38
N GLU A 123 11.98 18.88 12.01
CA GLU A 123 12.33 20.12 12.71
C GLU A 123 11.70 20.23 14.12
N ARG A 124 10.67 19.43 14.45
CA ARG A 124 9.79 19.66 15.60
C ARG A 124 9.50 18.42 16.46
N ASP A 125 10.00 17.25 16.09
CA ASP A 125 9.72 15.97 16.76
C ASP A 125 9.99 16.01 18.27
N GLU A 126 11.19 16.45 18.67
CA GLU A 126 11.59 16.51 20.08
C GLU A 126 10.75 17.51 20.90
N GLY A 127 10.45 18.68 20.32
CA GLY A 127 9.74 19.77 21.00
C GLY A 127 8.25 19.48 21.21
N LEU A 128 7.61 18.73 20.31
CA LEU A 128 6.19 18.41 20.41
C LEU A 128 5.92 17.21 21.31
N ARG A 129 6.77 16.17 21.26
CA ARG A 129 6.66 15.00 22.16
C ARG A 129 6.82 15.38 23.63
N ALA A 130 7.59 16.43 23.93
CA ALA A 130 7.78 16.93 25.28
C ALA A 130 6.54 17.61 25.90
N ARG A 131 5.51 17.98 25.10
CA ARG A 131 4.36 18.80 25.57
C ARG A 131 3.30 18.01 26.36
N ALA A 132 3.44 16.69 26.52
CA ALA A 132 2.57 15.81 27.31
C ALA A 132 1.05 15.96 27.05
N ASP A 133 0.66 16.43 25.86
CA ASP A 133 -0.74 16.51 25.43
C ASP A 133 -1.07 15.28 24.57
N PRO A 134 -1.95 14.37 25.04
CA PRO A 134 -2.26 13.14 24.31
C PRO A 134 -2.98 13.39 22.98
N VAL A 135 -3.75 14.48 22.84
CA VAL A 135 -4.44 14.81 21.58
C VAL A 135 -3.43 15.30 20.54
N LEU A 136 -2.47 16.12 20.97
CA LEU A 136 -1.39 16.57 20.10
C LEU A 136 -0.44 15.42 19.72
N ALA A 137 -0.14 14.52 20.66
CA ALA A 137 0.66 13.32 20.40
C ALA A 137 -0.01 12.41 19.36
N GLU A 138 -1.32 12.17 19.51
CA GLU A 138 -2.09 11.41 18.53
C GLU A 138 -2.08 12.04 17.14
N ALA A 139 -2.29 13.36 17.06
CA ALA A 139 -2.21 14.07 15.79
C ALA A 139 -0.82 13.96 15.15
N PHE A 140 0.24 14.03 15.96
CA PHE A 140 1.61 13.89 15.50
C PHE A 140 1.91 12.49 14.95
N ASP A 141 1.46 11.45 15.65
CA ASP A 141 1.57 10.06 15.19
C ASP A 141 0.87 9.87 13.84
N VAL A 142 -0.34 10.41 13.67
CA VAL A 142 -1.12 10.33 12.42
C VAL A 142 -0.36 10.93 11.25
N VAL A 143 0.10 12.18 11.38
CA VAL A 143 0.80 12.85 10.27
C VAL A 143 2.16 12.21 9.99
N THR A 144 2.83 11.68 11.01
CA THR A 144 4.10 10.97 10.84
C THR A 144 3.91 9.70 10.03
N HIS A 145 2.91 8.89 10.39
CA HIS A 145 2.59 7.65 9.70
C HIS A 145 2.14 7.90 8.25
N ASP A 146 1.22 8.84 8.05
CA ASP A 146 0.59 9.07 6.74
C ASP A 146 1.50 9.80 5.74
N SER A 147 2.47 10.61 6.20
CA SER A 147 3.29 11.46 5.32
C SER A 147 3.95 10.68 4.18
N ALA A 148 4.54 9.52 4.48
CA ALA A 148 5.15 8.66 3.46
C ALA A 148 4.14 7.74 2.78
N LEU A 149 3.14 7.24 3.53
CA LEU A 149 2.13 6.33 3.01
C LEU A 149 1.32 6.93 1.86
N VAL A 150 0.90 8.20 1.99
CA VAL A 150 0.07 8.89 0.99
C VAL A 150 0.74 8.88 -0.38
N THR A 151 2.01 9.28 -0.48
CA THR A 151 2.69 9.36 -1.78
C THR A 151 2.87 7.99 -2.42
N VAL A 152 3.13 6.94 -1.62
CA VAL A 152 3.24 5.56 -2.13
C VAL A 152 1.89 5.06 -2.65
N LYS A 153 0.80 5.33 -1.93
CA LYS A 153 -0.55 4.89 -2.33
C LYS A 153 -1.08 5.67 -3.53
N VAL A 154 -0.82 6.97 -3.61
CA VAL A 154 -1.14 7.78 -4.80
C VAL A 154 -0.36 7.27 -6.00
N HIS A 155 0.95 7.07 -5.86
CA HIS A 155 1.78 6.54 -6.96
C HIS A 155 1.28 5.18 -7.46
N ARG A 156 1.01 4.23 -6.54
CA ARG A 156 0.47 2.91 -6.90
C ARG A 156 -0.86 3.01 -7.64
N ALA A 157 -1.74 3.91 -7.22
CA ALA A 157 -3.02 4.13 -7.91
C ALA A 157 -2.81 4.66 -9.34
N LEU A 158 -1.90 5.62 -9.52
CA LEU A 158 -1.59 6.18 -10.83
C LEU A 158 -0.93 5.14 -11.75
N ASP A 159 0.04 4.39 -11.21
CA ASP A 159 0.73 3.31 -11.91
C ASP A 159 -0.25 2.21 -12.36
N GLY A 160 -1.07 1.69 -11.45
CA GLY A 160 -2.06 0.66 -11.77
C GLY A 160 -3.07 1.11 -12.84
N ARG A 161 -3.50 2.38 -12.80
CA ARG A 161 -4.38 2.93 -13.85
C ARG A 161 -3.67 3.09 -15.18
N ASP A 162 -2.43 3.58 -15.19
CA ASP A 162 -1.69 3.77 -16.44
C ASP A 162 -1.41 2.42 -17.12
N ARG A 163 -1.03 1.40 -16.35
CA ARG A 163 -0.91 0.01 -16.82
C ARG A 163 -2.21 -0.49 -17.44
N TYR A 164 -3.33 -0.35 -16.74
CA TYR A 164 -4.65 -0.73 -17.29
C TYR A 164 -4.98 -0.01 -18.62
N GLN A 165 -4.51 1.22 -18.83
CA GLN A 165 -4.78 1.98 -20.06
C GLN A 165 -3.86 1.64 -21.24
N HIS A 166 -2.64 1.17 -20.97
CA HIS A 166 -1.59 1.02 -21.99
C HIS A 166 -1.11 -0.43 -22.17
N ASP A 167 -1.19 -1.25 -21.14
CA ASP A 167 -0.83 -2.66 -21.18
C ASP A 167 -2.00 -3.47 -21.77
N ARG A 168 -1.68 -4.62 -22.39
CA ARG A 168 -2.67 -5.50 -23.06
C ARG A 168 -3.31 -6.50 -22.09
N ASP A 169 -3.37 -6.16 -20.81
CA ASP A 169 -4.00 -7.02 -19.82
C ASP A 169 -5.52 -6.90 -19.91
N GLY A 170 -6.22 -7.97 -19.51
CA GLY A 170 -7.66 -8.15 -19.75
C GLY A 170 -8.57 -7.10 -19.08
N GLU A 171 -9.88 -7.34 -19.15
CA GLU A 171 -10.85 -6.49 -18.46
C GLU A 171 -10.72 -6.64 -16.93
N ASP A 172 -10.45 -5.53 -16.24
CA ASP A 172 -10.46 -5.43 -14.77
C ASP A 172 -11.84 -5.00 -14.26
N ASP A 173 -12.16 -5.31 -13.00
CA ASP A 173 -13.42 -4.83 -12.40
C ASP A 173 -13.47 -3.30 -12.39
N PRO A 174 -14.60 -2.66 -12.76
CA PRO A 174 -14.75 -1.21 -12.80
C PRO A 174 -14.53 -0.48 -11.46
N VAL A 175 -14.61 -1.18 -10.33
CA VAL A 175 -14.50 -0.66 -8.97
C VAL A 175 -13.47 -1.45 -8.14
N GLN A 176 -13.58 -2.78 -8.07
CA GLN A 176 -12.72 -3.70 -7.30
C GLN A 176 -11.40 -4.02 -8.00
N ASN A 177 -10.62 -2.97 -8.27
CA ASN A 177 -9.29 -3.05 -8.88
C ASN A 177 -8.23 -2.39 -7.99
N ASP A 178 -6.96 -2.63 -8.33
CA ASP A 178 -5.83 -2.19 -7.51
C ASP A 178 -5.75 -0.67 -7.37
N TRP A 179 -6.02 0.08 -8.44
CA TRP A 179 -5.87 1.52 -8.42
C TRP A 179 -6.95 2.21 -7.58
N ASN A 180 -8.20 1.76 -7.65
CA ASN A 180 -9.27 2.31 -6.80
C ASN A 180 -9.03 1.96 -5.32
N GLY A 181 -8.57 0.75 -5.02
CA GLY A 181 -8.24 0.34 -3.66
C GLY A 181 -7.08 1.16 -3.08
N SER A 182 -6.02 1.38 -3.87
CA SER A 182 -4.88 2.22 -3.50
C SER A 182 -5.28 3.68 -3.30
N ALA A 183 -6.09 4.24 -4.22
CA ALA A 183 -6.62 5.59 -4.10
C ALA A 183 -7.52 5.76 -2.86
N LYS A 184 -8.34 4.76 -2.53
CA LYS A 184 -9.18 4.80 -1.32
C LYS A 184 -8.34 4.91 -0.05
N VAL A 185 -7.27 4.12 0.06
CA VAL A 185 -6.36 4.21 1.21
C VAL A 185 -5.73 5.60 1.28
N ALA A 186 -5.24 6.14 0.16
CA ALA A 186 -4.68 7.49 0.12
C ALA A 186 -5.69 8.56 0.57
N LEU A 187 -6.94 8.48 0.13
CA LEU A 187 -8.01 9.41 0.51
C LEU A 187 -8.33 9.36 2.00
N ILE A 188 -8.41 8.16 2.59
CA ILE A 188 -8.65 7.98 4.03
C ILE A 188 -7.49 8.58 4.84
N SER A 189 -6.24 8.31 4.43
CA SER A 189 -5.05 8.90 5.04
C SER A 189 -5.01 10.42 4.93
N LEU A 190 -5.35 10.98 3.77
CA LEU A 190 -5.41 12.43 3.58
C LEU A 190 -6.49 13.09 4.46
N GLN A 191 -7.66 12.47 4.59
CA GLN A 191 -8.74 13.00 5.43
C GLN A 191 -8.33 13.04 6.91
N ARG A 192 -7.73 11.96 7.44
CA ARG A 192 -7.27 11.97 8.84
C ARG A 192 -6.06 12.89 9.05
N SER A 193 -5.16 12.96 8.07
CA SER A 193 -4.01 13.88 8.09
C SER A 193 -4.46 15.33 8.10
N GLU A 194 -5.48 15.71 7.34
CA GLU A 194 -6.04 17.07 7.37
C GLU A 194 -6.48 17.43 8.81
N VAL A 195 -7.26 16.56 9.45
CA VAL A 195 -7.75 16.80 10.82
C VAL A 195 -6.57 16.92 11.79
N ALA A 196 -5.59 16.02 11.71
CA ALA A 196 -4.42 16.01 12.57
C ALA A 196 -3.55 17.28 12.39
N TRP A 197 -3.31 17.71 11.14
CA TRP A 197 -2.61 18.96 10.87
C TRP A 197 -3.35 20.18 11.42
N ARG A 198 -4.69 20.20 11.39
CA ARG A 198 -5.49 21.28 12.00
C ARG A 198 -5.34 21.31 13.52
N VAL A 199 -5.31 20.15 14.18
CA VAL A 199 -5.05 20.04 15.64
C VAL A 199 -3.66 20.59 15.95
N ILE A 200 -2.64 20.17 15.19
CA ILE A 200 -1.26 20.65 15.36
C ILE A 200 -1.20 22.17 15.16
N ALA A 201 -1.83 22.70 14.11
CA ALA A 201 -1.84 24.13 13.82
C ALA A 201 -2.48 24.94 14.96
N GLN A 202 -3.59 24.45 15.55
CA GLN A 202 -4.23 25.11 16.69
C GLN A 202 -3.34 25.09 17.94
N ALA A 203 -2.71 23.96 18.26
CA ALA A 203 -1.89 23.81 19.46
C ALA A 203 -0.52 24.54 19.40
N THR A 204 -0.03 24.80 18.19
CA THR A 204 1.28 25.42 17.94
C THR A 204 1.19 26.85 17.43
N SER A 205 0.03 27.26 16.91
CA SER A 205 -0.13 28.49 16.12
C SER A 205 0.84 28.57 14.91
N ASP A 206 1.30 27.42 14.39
CA ASP A 206 2.20 27.37 13.22
C ASP A 206 1.38 27.40 11.92
N GLU A 207 1.51 28.49 11.16
CA GLU A 207 0.85 28.67 9.87
C GLU A 207 1.25 27.58 8.84
N ARG A 208 2.45 27.00 8.96
CA ARG A 208 2.88 25.90 8.07
C ARG A 208 2.11 24.62 8.32
N ALA A 209 1.76 24.33 9.57
CA ALA A 209 0.90 23.18 9.88
C ALA A 209 -0.51 23.39 9.30
N LEU A 210 -1.02 24.63 9.32
CA LEU A 210 -2.29 24.94 8.66
C LEU A 210 -2.20 24.79 7.13
N ALA A 211 -1.11 25.26 6.52
CA ALA A 211 -0.87 25.07 5.09
C ALA A 211 -0.76 23.58 4.70
N LEU A 212 -0.18 22.74 5.57
CA LEU A 212 -0.15 21.28 5.38
C LEU A 212 -1.54 20.65 5.49
N ALA A 213 -2.39 21.11 6.41
CA ALA A 213 -3.79 20.67 6.46
C ALA A 213 -4.54 20.99 5.16
N ASP A 214 -4.33 22.20 4.65
CA ASP A 214 -4.95 22.66 3.40
C ASP A 214 -4.38 21.91 2.18
N GLY A 215 -3.08 21.60 2.19
CA GLY A 215 -2.44 20.74 1.20
C GLY A 215 -3.00 19.32 1.19
N ALA A 216 -3.24 18.71 2.36
CA ALA A 216 -3.86 17.39 2.47
C ALA A 216 -5.29 17.40 1.89
N ARG A 217 -6.10 18.42 2.22
CA ARG A 217 -7.43 18.63 1.67
C ARG A 217 -7.42 18.75 0.14
N ASP A 218 -6.55 19.60 -0.39
CA ASP A 218 -6.53 19.90 -1.82
C ASP A 218 -5.97 18.73 -2.64
N LEU A 219 -4.96 18.03 -2.13
CA LEU A 219 -4.51 16.76 -2.70
C LEU A 219 -5.62 15.70 -2.67
N GLY A 220 -6.38 15.59 -1.57
CA GLY A 220 -7.53 14.70 -1.49
C GLY A 220 -8.56 14.95 -2.58
N ARG A 221 -8.87 16.21 -2.89
CA ARG A 221 -9.75 16.57 -4.00
C ARG A 221 -9.19 16.16 -5.36
N VAL A 222 -7.89 16.37 -5.59
CA VAL A 222 -7.23 15.97 -6.84
C VAL A 222 -7.28 14.46 -7.01
N VAL A 223 -6.90 13.69 -5.99
CA VAL A 223 -6.95 12.22 -6.03
C VAL A 223 -8.38 11.72 -6.25
N GLN A 224 -9.38 12.31 -5.59
CA GLN A 224 -10.78 11.93 -5.77
C GLN A 224 -11.30 12.20 -7.19
N ASN A 225 -10.81 13.26 -7.85
CA ASN A 225 -11.16 13.56 -9.24
C ASN A 225 -10.48 12.58 -10.21
N GLU A 226 -9.24 12.17 -9.95
CA GLU A 226 -8.51 11.17 -10.74
C GLU A 226 -9.14 9.76 -10.60
N PHE A 227 -9.71 9.46 -9.42
CA PHE A 227 -10.28 8.16 -9.06
C PHE A 227 -11.70 8.29 -8.49
N PRO A 228 -12.71 8.63 -9.31
CA PRO A 228 -14.07 8.90 -8.85
C PRO A 228 -14.76 7.71 -8.17
N ARG A 229 -14.28 6.49 -8.43
CA ARG A 229 -14.83 5.24 -7.87
C ARG A 229 -14.04 4.70 -6.67
N ALA A 230 -12.97 5.39 -6.25
CA ALA A 230 -12.11 4.95 -5.15
C ALA A 230 -12.91 4.64 -3.88
N MET A 231 -13.76 5.56 -3.42
CA MET A 231 -14.52 5.36 -2.18
C MET A 231 -15.54 4.21 -2.23
N SER A 232 -15.96 3.80 -3.43
CA SER A 232 -16.83 2.63 -3.66
C SER A 232 -16.07 1.30 -3.54
N PHE A 233 -14.74 1.32 -3.55
CA PHE A 233 -13.94 0.11 -3.34
C PHE A 233 -14.17 -0.48 -1.94
N ILE A 234 -14.45 -1.78 -1.82
CA ILE A 234 -14.58 -2.46 -0.52
C ILE A 234 -13.23 -3.04 -0.12
N ARG A 235 -12.60 -2.48 0.93
CA ARG A 235 -11.34 -3.01 1.47
C ARG A 235 -11.61 -4.31 2.24
N PRO A 236 -10.97 -5.44 1.88
CA PRO A 236 -11.11 -6.71 2.59
C PRO A 236 -10.85 -6.53 4.08
N GLY A 237 -11.75 -7.01 4.93
CA GLY A 237 -11.66 -6.89 6.39
C GLY A 237 -11.97 -5.50 6.98
N PHE A 238 -11.84 -4.40 6.23
CA PHE A 238 -12.04 -3.06 6.77
C PHE A 238 -13.40 -2.45 6.46
N ASP A 239 -13.92 -2.64 5.25
CA ASP A 239 -15.17 -2.00 4.79
C ASP A 239 -16.32 -3.00 4.60
N GLU A 240 -16.04 -4.29 4.74
CA GLU A 240 -17.05 -5.34 4.66
C GLU A 240 -17.98 -5.28 5.88
N PRO A 241 -19.27 -5.63 5.73
CA PRO A 241 -20.14 -5.83 6.88
C PRO A 241 -19.53 -6.89 7.81
N TRP A 242 -19.46 -6.61 9.11
CA TRP A 242 -19.01 -7.58 10.11
C TRP A 242 -19.76 -8.90 9.93
N ARG A 243 -19.01 -9.98 9.69
CA ARG A 243 -19.50 -11.36 9.67
C ARG A 243 -19.22 -12.03 10.99
#